data_AF-A0A4S5BQP3-F1
#
_entry.id   AF-A0A4S5BQP3-F1
#
_cell.length_a   1.000
_cell.length_b   1.000
_cell.length_c   1.000
_cell.angle_alpha   90.00
_cell.angle_beta   90.00
_cell.angle_gamma   90.00
#
_symmetry.space_group_name_H-M   'P 1'
#
loop_
_entity.id
_entity.type
_entity.pdbx_description
1 polymer ?
#
loop_
_entity_poly.entity_id
_entity_poly.type
_entity_poly.pdbx_seq_one_letter_code
_entity_poly.pdbx_strand_id
1 'polypeptide(L)' 'MSQPDDPYDLVGVAEIAVALAVGRAHADVISRYRGFPEPVVVRDRIRLWCRRDVEVWLDTNRPGWRIPPKT' A
#
# COMPACT_ATOMS: atom_id res chain seq x y z
N MET A 1 -5.58 1.25 -17.86
CA MET A 1 -5.01 2.43 -17.19
C MET A 1 -6.03 2.86 -16.16
N SER A 2 -5.82 2.57 -14.87
CA SER A 2 -6.73 3.05 -13.82
C SER A 2 -6.71 4.57 -13.85
N GLN A 3 -7.89 5.18 -13.95
CA GLN A 3 -8.03 6.63 -13.90
C GLN A 3 -7.57 7.10 -12.51
N PRO A 4 -6.82 8.21 -12.37
CA PRO A 4 -6.21 8.63 -11.10
C PRO A 4 -7.20 8.88 -9.95
N ASP A 5 -8.50 8.92 -10.25
CA ASP A 5 -9.60 9.10 -9.30
C ASP A 5 -10.61 7.96 -9.38
N ASP A 6 -10.21 6.76 -9.80
CA ASP A 6 -11.06 5.57 -9.70
C ASP A 6 -11.22 5.20 -8.21
N PRO A 7 -12.42 5.34 -7.61
CA PRO A 7 -12.64 4.99 -6.21
C PRO A 7 -12.46 3.49 -5.92
N TYR A 8 -12.29 2.67 -6.96
CA TYR A 8 -12.05 1.24 -6.88
C TYR A 8 -10.61 0.83 -7.22
N ASP A 9 -9.67 1.76 -7.43
CA ASP A 9 -8.24 1.42 -7.52
C ASP A 9 -7.68 1.07 -6.14
N LEU A 10 -7.90 -0.19 -5.78
CA LEU A 10 -7.57 -0.75 -4.49
C LEU A 10 -6.33 -1.63 -4.57
N VAL A 11 -5.52 -1.58 -3.51
CA VAL A 11 -4.36 -2.45 -3.32
C VAL A 11 -4.53 -3.36 -2.13
N GLY A 12 -4.03 -4.59 -2.25
CA GLY A 12 -3.89 -5.53 -1.15
C GLY A 12 -2.54 -5.43 -0.44
N VAL A 13 -2.41 -6.20 0.63
CA VAL A 13 -1.17 -6.30 1.42
C VAL A 13 0.01 -6.83 0.61
N ALA A 14 -0.25 -7.57 -0.48
CA ALA A 14 0.80 -8.09 -1.34
C ALA A 14 1.47 -6.98 -2.17
N GLU A 15 0.66 -6.11 -2.77
CA GLU A 15 1.14 -4.95 -3.53
C GLU A 15 1.85 -3.96 -2.61
N ILE A 16 1.31 -3.74 -1.40
CA ILE A 16 1.97 -2.94 -0.37
C ILE A 16 3.34 -3.53 0.00
N ALA A 17 3.46 -4.85 0.12
CA ALA A 17 4.73 -5.52 0.42
C ALA A 17 5.78 -5.31 -0.67
N VAL A 18 5.37 -5.38 -1.95
CA VAL A 18 6.24 -5.08 -3.09
C VAL A 18 6.70 -3.62 -3.05
N ALA A 19 5.78 -2.68 -2.84
CA ALA A 19 6.11 -1.25 -2.78
C ALA A 19 7.05 -0.91 -1.60
N LEU A 20 6.93 -1.63 -0.49
CA LEU A 20 7.82 -1.50 0.67
C LEU A 20 9.14 -2.27 0.56
N ALA A 21 9.30 -3.12 -0.47
CA ALA A 21 10.40 -4.08 -0.58
C ALA A 21 10.57 -4.97 0.68
N VAL A 22 9.47 -5.43 1.26
CA VAL A 22 9.45 -6.31 2.45
C VAL A 22 8.61 -7.56 2.21
N GLY A 23 8.71 -8.54 3.12
CA GLY A 23 7.81 -9.70 3.12
C GLY A 23 6.38 -9.33 3.51
N ARG A 24 5.40 -10.10 3.02
CA ARG A 24 3.96 -9.89 3.27
C ARG A 24 3.59 -9.74 4.75
N ALA A 25 4.17 -10.56 5.63
CA ALA A 25 3.89 -10.48 7.07
C ALA A 25 4.34 -9.14 7.67
N HIS A 26 5.48 -8.60 7.21
CA HIS A 26 5.97 -7.31 7.69
C HIS A 26 5.12 -6.14 7.15
N ALA A 27 4.71 -6.21 5.88
CA ALA A 27 3.75 -5.26 5.32
C ALA A 27 2.41 -5.27 6.06
N ASP A 28 1.91 -6.45 6.43
CA ASP A 28 0.69 -6.61 7.24
C ASP A 28 0.83 -5.94 8.61
N VAL A 29 1.99 -6.06 9.27
CA VAL A 29 2.28 -5.36 10.54
C VAL A 29 2.32 -3.84 10.34
N ILE A 30 3.05 -3.35 9.35
CA ILE A 30 3.14 -1.91 9.03
C ILE A 30 1.75 -1.32 8.74
N SER A 31 0.90 -2.07 8.03
CA SER A 31 -0.45 -1.63 7.67
C SER A 31 -1.38 -1.38 8.87
N ARG A 32 -0.99 -1.81 10.08
CA ARG A 32 -1.73 -1.60 11.32
C ARG A 32 -1.15 -0.48 12.19
N TYR A 33 -0.05 0.14 11.77
CA TYR A 33 0.55 1.23 12.52
C TYR A 33 -0.24 2.51 12.38
N ARG A 34 -0.26 3.30 13.45
CA ARG A 34 -0.87 4.62 13.45
C ARG A 34 -0.22 5.48 12.37
N GLY A 35 -1.05 6.10 11.55
CA GLY A 35 -0.59 6.95 10.45
C GLY A 35 -0.42 6.23 9.12
N PHE A 36 -0.55 4.90 9.07
CA PHE A 36 -0.80 4.20 7.81
C PHE A 36 -2.24 4.49 7.32
N PRO A 37 -2.51 4.54 6.01
CA PRO A 37 -3.86 4.75 5.49
C PRO A 37 -4.89 3.77 6.03
N GLU A 38 -6.11 4.25 6.25
CA GLU A 38 -7.23 3.40 6.64
C GLU A 38 -7.69 2.55 5.44
N PRO A 39 -8.02 1.27 5.64
CA PRO A 39 -8.54 0.42 4.57
C PRO A 39 -9.96 0.85 4.17
N VAL A 40 -10.23 0.89 2.86
CA VAL A 40 -11.56 1.14 2.29
C VAL A 40 -12.45 -0.11 2.41
N VAL A 41 -11.84 -1.29 2.35
CA VAL A 41 -12.53 -2.57 2.52
C VAL A 41 -11.95 -3.32 3.69
N VAL A 42 -12.82 -3.72 4.63
CA VAL A 42 -12.50 -4.66 5.71
C VAL A 42 -13.50 -5.81 5.67
N ARG A 43 -12.99 -7.02 5.46
CA ARG A 43 -13.70 -8.30 5.54
C ARG A 43 -12.79 -9.31 6.22
N ASP A 44 -13.33 -10.36 6.85
CA ASP A 44 -12.65 -11.30 7.75
C ASP A 44 -11.12 -11.44 7.62
N ARG A 45 -10.63 -11.73 6.40
CA ARG A 45 -9.18 -11.92 6.12
C ARG A 45 -8.63 -10.98 5.05
N ILE A 46 -9.41 -10.00 4.59
CA ILE A 46 -9.07 -9.11 3.48
C ILE A 46 -9.18 -7.66 3.96
N ARG A 47 -8.08 -6.93 3.80
CA ARG A 47 -8.05 -5.47 3.85
C ARG A 47 -7.58 -4.94 2.51
N LEU A 48 -8.27 -3.94 1.99
CA LEU A 48 -7.89 -3.23 0.78
C LEU A 48 -7.83 -1.73 1.06
N TRP A 49 -6.83 -1.08 0.49
CA TRP A 49 -6.59 0.35 0.65
C TRP A 49 -6.72 1.06 -0.69
N CYS A 50 -7.08 2.34 -0.67
CA CYS A 50 -6.94 3.17 -1.85
C CYS A 50 -5.46 3.23 -2.24
N ARG A 51 -5.14 2.93 -3.51
CA ARG A 51 -3.76 3.00 -4.01
C ARG A 51 -3.14 4.36 -3.75
N ARG A 52 -3.87 5.43 -4.07
CA ARG A 52 -3.40 6.82 -3.94
C ARG A 52 -2.95 7.14 -2.52
N ASP A 53 -3.73 6.78 -1.51
CA ASP A 53 -3.39 7.08 -0.11
C ASP A 53 -2.15 6.31 0.33
N VAL A 54 -2.01 5.06 -0.11
CA VAL A 54 -0.79 4.26 0.13
C VAL A 54 0.42 4.90 -0.54
N GLU A 55 0.31 5.35 -1.79
CA GLU A 55 1.41 6.00 -2.49
C GLU A 55 1.83 7.32 -1.83
N VAL A 56 0.87 8.15 -1.40
CA VAL A 56 1.16 9.40 -0.65
C VAL A 56 1.88 9.09 0.66
N TRP A 57 1.44 8.04 1.36
CA TRP A 57 2.11 7.60 2.58
C TRP A 57 3.53 7.10 2.28
N LEU A 58 3.73 6.34 1.20
CA LEU A 58 5.04 5.85 0.79
C LEU A 58 5.98 6.99 0.36
N ASP A 59 5.48 7.99 -0.37
CA ASP A 59 6.25 9.17 -0.76
C ASP A 59 6.77 9.93 0.46
N THR A 60 6.00 9.94 1.55
CA THR A 60 6.38 10.59 2.82
C THR A 60 7.34 9.74 3.66
N ASN A 61 7.12 8.42 3.72
CA ASN A 61 7.78 7.55 4.70
C ASN A 61 8.91 6.68 4.11
N ARG A 62 8.99 6.57 2.78
CA ARG A 62 9.92 5.69 2.07
C ARG A 62 10.51 6.37 0.82
N PRO A 63 11.42 7.34 0.99
CA PRO A 63 12.10 7.96 -0.15
C PRO A 63 12.77 6.89 -1.04
N GLY A 64 12.49 6.93 -2.34
CA GLY A 64 13.05 6.00 -3.32
C GLY A 64 12.22 4.75 -3.62
N TRP A 65 11.05 4.55 -2.98
CA TRP A 65 10.18 3.40 -3.26
C TRP A 65 9.69 3.32 -4.72
N ARG A 66 9.57 4.47 -5.40
CA ARG A 66 9.20 4.57 -6.82
C ARG A 66 10.31 4.10 -7.77
N ILE A 67 11.53 3.93 -7.28
CA ILE A 67 12.66 3.47 -8.08
C ILE A 67 12.66 1.94 -8.02
N PRO A 68 12.40 1.23 -9.14
CA PRO A 68 12.49 -0.22 -9.14
C PRO A 68 13.91 -0.65 -8.75
N PRO A 69 14.08 -1.72 -7.96
CA PRO A 69 15.42 -2.20 -7.60
C PRO A 69 16.21 -2.48 -8.88
N LYS A 70 17.46 -1.99 -8.94
CA LYS A 70 18.38 -2.33 -10.03
C LYS A 70 18.55 -3.84 -10.05
N THR A 71 18.16 -4.45 -11.16
CA THR A 71 18.42 -5.87 -11.46
C THR A 71 19.88 -6.07 -11.81
#